data_AF-A0A5B0N179-F1
#
_entry.id   AF-A0A5B0N179-F1
#
_cell.length_a   1.000
_cell.length_b   1.000
_cell.length_c   1.000
_cell.angle_alpha   90.00
_cell.angle_beta   90.00
_cell.angle_gamma   90.00
#
_symmetry.space_group_name_H-M   'P 1'
#
loop_
_entity.id
_entity.type
_entity.pdbx_description
1 polymer ?
#
loop_
_entity_poly.entity_id
_entity_poly.type
_entity_poly.pdbx_seq_one_letter_code
_entity_poly.pdbx_strand_id
1 'polypeptide(L)'
;MVNIWILIVIAQAATFLAANPMNLRHYSHPTRAPSNPQVTQQGGSCSICFQDLVDSNSKTWAGCNHTFCQDCTSRWQEEAPTCPICRNVDTGLSSYHTQQQQPVVPIPVLRGTLLEAIHTARVDLLQLPEELKDAVRQRIGSLSAALRELNRRNP
;
A
#
# COMPACT_ATOMS: atom_id res chain seq x y z
N MET A 1 14.27 -36.84 34.21
CA MET A 1 14.19 -37.51 32.89
C MET A 1 14.31 -36.43 31.83
N VAL A 2 15.53 -36.24 31.33
CA VAL A 2 15.90 -35.17 30.40
C VAL A 2 15.40 -35.53 29.01
N ASN A 3 14.52 -34.68 28.47
CA ASN A 3 13.78 -34.93 27.25
C ASN A 3 14.69 -35.05 26.03
N ILE A 4 14.68 -36.26 25.47
CA ILE A 4 15.31 -36.74 24.23
C ILE A 4 14.87 -35.93 22.98
N TRP A 5 13.96 -34.98 23.14
CA TRP A 5 13.49 -34.07 22.08
C TRP A 5 14.54 -33.05 21.59
N ILE A 6 15.64 -32.82 22.33
CA ILE A 6 16.69 -31.86 21.94
C ILE A 6 17.69 -32.43 20.92
N LEU A 7 17.79 -33.75 20.75
CA LEU A 7 18.74 -34.36 19.81
C LEU A 7 18.21 -34.56 18.38
N ILE A 8 16.91 -34.33 18.13
CA ILE A 8 16.30 -34.58 16.81
C ILE A 8 16.37 -33.34 15.89
N VAL A 9 16.70 -32.16 16.42
CA VAL A 9 16.69 -30.90 15.63
C VAL A 9 18.05 -30.61 14.94
N ILE A 10 19.11 -31.38 15.18
CA ILE A 10 20.49 -31.05 14.70
C ILE A 10 20.88 -31.80 13.40
N ALA A 11 20.06 -32.69 12.86
CA ALA A 11 20.51 -33.64 11.81
C ALA A 11 19.83 -33.50 10.43
N GLN A 12 19.62 -32.29 9.92
CA GLN A 12 19.31 -32.08 8.47
C GLN A 12 20.14 -30.94 7.85
N ALA A 13 21.41 -30.86 8.22
CA ALA A 13 22.42 -30.24 7.39
C ALA A 13 23.18 -31.34 6.61
N ALA A 14 23.41 -31.09 5.32
CA ALA A 14 24.32 -31.78 4.40
C ALA A 14 23.83 -33.05 3.67
N THR A 15 23.12 -32.83 2.55
CA THR A 15 23.28 -33.50 1.23
C THR A 15 22.52 -32.59 0.26
N PHE A 16 23.08 -31.91 -0.75
CA PHE A 16 23.89 -32.41 -1.86
C PHE A 16 24.76 -31.27 -2.43
N LEU A 17 26.08 -31.47 -2.39
CA LEU A 17 27.01 -30.85 -3.33
C LEU A 17 27.11 -31.77 -4.54
N ALA A 18 26.55 -31.34 -5.66
CA ALA A 18 26.95 -31.85 -6.98
C ALA A 18 26.80 -30.69 -7.97
N ALA A 19 27.95 -30.10 -8.28
CA ALA A 19 28.13 -29.12 -9.32
C ALA A 19 27.65 -29.69 -10.67
N ASN A 20 26.73 -28.99 -11.34
CA ASN A 20 26.48 -29.21 -12.76
C ASN A 20 27.20 -28.13 -13.56
N PRO A 21 28.20 -28.50 -14.38
CA PRO A 21 28.99 -27.56 -15.17
C PRO A 21 28.18 -27.00 -16.34
N MET A 22 28.58 -25.79 -16.73
CA MET A 22 27.92 -24.91 -17.68
C MET A 22 27.66 -25.53 -19.06
N ASN A 23 26.50 -25.22 -19.64
CA ASN A 23 26.30 -25.19 -21.09
C ASN A 23 25.78 -23.81 -21.49
N LEU A 24 26.69 -22.84 -21.46
CA LEU A 24 26.46 -21.52 -22.05
C LEU A 24 26.66 -21.67 -23.56
N ARG A 25 25.58 -22.03 -24.27
CA ARG A 25 25.57 -21.88 -25.72
C ARG A 25 25.74 -20.39 -26.02
N HIS A 26 26.79 -20.12 -26.79
CA HIS A 26 27.10 -18.84 -27.39
C HIS A 26 25.88 -18.28 -28.10
N TYR A 27 25.24 -17.27 -27.52
CA TYR A 27 24.41 -16.34 -28.26
C TYR A 27 25.27 -15.12 -28.57
N SER A 28 25.97 -15.18 -29.70
CA SER A 28 26.70 -14.06 -30.27
C SER A 28 25.68 -13.03 -30.75
N HIS A 29 25.39 -12.03 -29.92
CA HIS A 29 24.77 -10.79 -30.39
C HIS A 29 25.83 -9.99 -31.17
N PRO A 30 25.49 -9.43 -32.34
CA PRO A 30 26.42 -8.60 -33.10
C PRO A 30 26.84 -7.38 -32.29
N THR A 31 28.14 -7.24 -32.11
CA THR A 31 28.82 -6.03 -31.65
C THR A 31 28.42 -4.84 -32.53
N ARG A 32 27.64 -3.91 -31.96
CA ARG A 32 27.64 -2.52 -32.44
C ARG A 32 28.69 -1.76 -31.61
N ALA A 33 29.61 -1.14 -32.34
CA ALA A 33 30.76 -0.38 -31.90
C ALA A 33 30.50 0.59 -30.72
N PRO A 34 31.55 1.01 -29.97
CA PRO A 34 31.41 1.92 -28.86
C PRO A 34 31.16 3.34 -29.39
N SER A 35 29.89 3.68 -29.61
CA SER A 35 29.48 5.08 -29.61
C SER A 35 29.20 5.44 -28.16
N ASN A 36 30.24 5.86 -27.47
CA ASN A 36 30.07 6.86 -26.43
C ASN A 36 30.00 8.22 -27.16
N PRO A 37 28.83 8.80 -27.41
CA PRO A 37 28.61 10.10 -26.85
C PRO A 37 28.29 9.87 -25.38
N GLN A 38 29.07 10.51 -24.52
CA GLN A 38 28.54 10.93 -23.24
C GLN A 38 27.29 11.72 -23.61
N VAL A 39 26.12 11.09 -23.57
CA VAL A 39 24.87 11.81 -23.43
C VAL A 39 24.99 12.33 -22.02
N THR A 40 25.60 13.50 -21.92
CA THR A 40 25.28 14.49 -20.91
C THR A 40 23.78 14.38 -20.69
N GLN A 41 23.38 13.68 -19.62
CA GLN A 41 22.04 13.74 -19.08
C GLN A 41 21.86 15.16 -18.57
N GLN A 42 21.64 16.07 -19.51
CA GLN A 42 21.27 17.45 -19.30
C GLN A 42 19.96 17.60 -20.03
N GLY A 43 18.88 17.43 -19.26
CA GLY A 43 17.50 17.25 -19.73
C GLY A 43 17.02 15.82 -19.54
N GLY A 44 16.86 15.39 -18.29
CA GLY A 44 16.20 14.11 -18.01
C GLY A 44 14.76 14.21 -18.49
N SER A 45 14.30 13.34 -19.38
CA SER A 45 12.89 13.25 -19.75
C SER A 45 12.24 12.06 -19.04
N CYS A 46 10.96 12.19 -18.72
CA CYS A 46 10.22 11.14 -18.08
C CYS A 46 10.01 9.98 -19.06
N SER A 47 10.43 8.76 -18.73
CA SER A 47 10.26 7.60 -19.63
C SER A 47 8.82 7.08 -19.75
N ILE A 48 7.87 7.65 -18.99
CA ILE A 48 6.44 7.31 -19.05
C ILE A 48 5.70 8.25 -20.01
N CYS A 49 5.89 9.57 -19.87
CA CYS A 49 5.17 10.56 -20.66
C CYS A 49 6.04 11.28 -21.71
N PHE A 50 7.34 11.00 -21.74
CA PHE A 50 8.35 11.61 -22.60
C PHE A 50 8.52 13.13 -22.46
N GLN A 51 7.92 13.74 -21.44
CA GLN A 51 8.07 15.15 -21.13
C GLN A 51 9.36 15.42 -20.35
N ASP A 52 9.96 16.59 -20.54
CA ASP A 52 11.13 17.04 -19.79
C ASP A 52 10.86 17.05 -18.28
N LEU A 53 11.78 16.47 -17.52
CA LEU A 53 11.80 16.53 -16.07
C LEU A 53 12.32 17.89 -15.66
N VAL A 54 11.45 18.67 -15.05
CA VAL A 54 11.83 19.87 -14.31
C VAL A 54 12.13 19.43 -12.88
N ASP A 55 13.21 19.94 -12.27
CA ASP A 55 13.62 19.56 -10.91
C ASP A 55 12.46 19.68 -9.89
N SER A 56 11.57 20.65 -10.09
CA SER A 56 10.38 20.87 -9.25
C SER A 56 9.25 19.85 -9.43
N ASN A 57 9.21 19.12 -10.55
CA ASN A 57 8.16 18.18 -10.89
C ASN A 57 8.71 16.77 -11.20
N SER A 58 9.86 16.43 -10.63
CA SER A 58 10.48 15.13 -10.79
C SER A 58 10.58 14.39 -9.47
N LYS A 59 10.40 13.07 -9.51
CA LYS A 59 10.48 12.19 -8.34
C LYS A 59 11.38 11.02 -8.67
N THR A 60 12.41 10.84 -7.86
CA THR A 60 13.26 9.64 -7.88
C THR A 60 12.59 8.56 -7.06
N TRP A 61 12.50 7.35 -7.63
CA TRP A 61 11.88 6.20 -6.99
C TRP A 61 12.67 5.77 -5.74
N ALA A 62 12.00 5.38 -4.66
CA ALA A 62 12.72 4.93 -3.46
C ALA A 62 13.16 3.46 -3.64
N GLY A 63 14.43 3.14 -3.43
CA GLY A 63 14.96 1.78 -3.66
C GLY A 63 15.49 1.52 -5.07
N CYS A 64 15.42 2.50 -5.98
CA CYS A 64 16.22 2.53 -7.22
C CYS A 64 16.38 3.98 -7.74
N ASN A 65 17.50 4.32 -8.37
CA ASN A 65 17.80 5.69 -8.82
C ASN A 65 17.09 6.12 -10.13
N HIS A 66 15.89 5.62 -10.40
CA HIS A 66 15.11 6.01 -11.60
C HIS A 66 14.21 7.21 -11.29
N THR A 67 14.23 8.22 -12.17
CA THR A 67 13.47 9.46 -11.99
C THR A 67 12.37 9.58 -13.04
N PHE A 68 11.17 9.99 -12.60
CA PHE A 68 10.01 10.22 -13.45
C PHE A 68 9.33 11.53 -13.06
N CYS A 69 8.37 11.98 -13.88
CA CYS A 69 7.54 13.12 -13.52
C CYS A 69 6.69 12.81 -12.28
N GLN A 70 6.37 13.80 -11.44
CA GLN A 70 5.58 13.57 -10.22
C GLN A 70 4.22 12.94 -10.55
N ASP A 71 3.53 13.45 -11.57
CA ASP A 71 2.23 12.94 -12.02
C ASP A 71 2.31 11.47 -12.45
N CYS A 72 3.35 11.14 -13.20
CA CYS A 72 3.62 9.80 -13.73
C CYS A 72 3.92 8.82 -12.59
N THR A 73 4.70 9.27 -11.62
CA THR A 73 5.04 8.47 -10.43
C THR A 73 3.80 8.22 -9.59
N SER A 74 3.01 9.26 -9.30
CA SER A 74 1.78 9.14 -8.48
C SER A 74 0.78 8.18 -9.11
N ARG A 75 0.49 8.33 -10.41
CA ARG A 75 -0.42 7.44 -11.14
C ARG A 75 0.05 5.99 -11.13
N TRP A 76 1.35 5.76 -11.32
CA TRP A 76 1.89 4.41 -11.31
C TRP A 76 1.84 3.77 -9.92
N GLN A 77 2.06 4.55 -8.86
CA GLN A 77 1.98 4.08 -7.47
C GLN A 77 0.56 3.63 -7.06
N GLU A 78 -0.48 4.13 -7.73
CA GLU A 78 -1.86 3.63 -7.57
C GLU A 78 -2.05 2.24 -8.17
N GLU A 79 -1.33 1.91 -9.25
CA GLU A 79 -1.43 0.62 -9.94
C GLU A 79 -0.48 -0.43 -9.37
N ALA A 80 0.76 -0.05 -9.05
CA ALA A 80 1.79 -0.95 -8.55
C ALA A 80 2.82 -0.26 -7.66
N PRO A 81 3.24 -0.88 -6.53
CA PRO A 81 4.28 -0.33 -5.66
C PRO A 81 5.69 -0.56 -6.20
N THR A 82 5.87 -0.82 -7.50
CA THR A 82 7.15 -1.20 -8.11
C THR A 82 7.59 -0.22 -9.19
N CYS A 83 8.89 0.04 -9.30
CA CYS A 83 9.44 0.91 -10.34
C CYS A 83 9.08 0.41 -11.76
N PRO A 84 8.58 1.29 -12.65
CA PRO A 84 8.25 0.92 -14.04
C PRO A 84 9.43 0.35 -14.85
N ILE A 85 10.66 0.72 -14.49
CA ILE A 85 11.87 0.36 -15.24
C ILE A 85 12.48 -0.94 -14.72
N CYS A 86 12.72 -1.05 -13.41
CA CYS A 86 13.45 -2.19 -12.83
C CYS A 86 12.62 -3.10 -11.93
N ARG A 87 11.35 -2.76 -11.69
CA ARG A 87 10.42 -3.51 -10.83
C ARG A 87 10.82 -3.60 -9.34
N ASN A 88 11.81 -2.83 -8.89
CA ASN A 88 12.10 -2.71 -7.46
C ASN A 88 10.90 -2.10 -6.72
N VAL A 89 10.55 -2.68 -5.57
CA VAL A 89 9.49 -2.16 -4.71
C VAL A 89 9.94 -0.81 -4.12
N ASP A 90 9.03 0.16 -4.11
CA ASP A 90 9.26 1.45 -3.48
C ASP A 90 9.42 1.27 -1.97
N THR A 91 10.64 1.48 -1.47
CA THR A 91 10.94 1.34 -0.04
C THR A 91 10.30 2.46 0.80
N GLY A 92 9.90 3.57 0.18
CA GLY A 92 9.20 4.69 0.81
C GLY A 92 7.69 4.48 0.94
N LEU A 93 7.07 3.61 0.13
CA LEU A 93 5.65 3.25 0.25
C LEU A 93 5.35 2.28 1.41
N SER A 94 6.38 1.65 1.99
CA SER A 94 6.21 0.73 3.13
C SER A 94 5.63 1.40 4.38
N SER A 95 5.72 2.73 4.50
CA SER A 95 5.07 3.51 5.57
C SER A 95 3.67 4.01 5.19
N TYR A 96 3.38 4.24 3.90
CA TYR A 96 2.06 4.66 3.45
C TYR A 96 1.04 3.51 3.48
N HIS A 97 1.46 2.29 3.15
CA HIS A 97 0.57 1.12 3.14
C HIS A 97 0.10 0.70 4.55
N THR A 98 0.89 0.96 5.59
CA THR A 98 0.50 0.67 6.99
C THR A 98 -0.45 1.72 7.56
N GLN A 99 -0.62 2.87 6.90
CA GLN A 99 -1.51 3.95 7.37
C GLN A 99 -2.75 4.16 6.50
N GLN A 100 -2.79 3.58 5.29
CA GLN A 100 -3.97 3.55 4.42
C GLN A 100 -4.76 2.24 4.48
N GLN A 101 -4.36 1.27 5.30
CA GLN A 101 -5.27 0.24 5.82
C GLN A 101 -6.11 0.74 7.01
N GLN A 102 -6.43 2.04 7.06
CA GLN A 102 -7.66 2.43 7.76
C GLN A 102 -8.83 1.89 6.92
N PRO A 103 -9.79 1.19 7.52
CA PRO A 103 -10.97 0.78 6.78
C PRO A 103 -11.72 2.06 6.38
N VAL A 104 -11.52 2.52 5.14
CA VAL A 104 -12.36 3.55 4.53
C VAL A 104 -13.70 2.87 4.27
N VAL A 105 -14.54 2.78 5.31
CA VAL A 105 -15.92 2.34 5.15
C VAL A 105 -16.60 3.34 4.22
N PRO A 106 -17.20 2.90 3.10
CA PRO A 106 -17.90 3.82 2.20
C PRO A 106 -18.90 4.67 2.99
N ILE A 107 -19.03 5.96 2.69
CA ILE A 107 -20.00 6.86 3.37
C ILE A 107 -21.42 6.26 3.44
N PRO A 108 -21.93 5.51 2.42
CA PRO A 108 -23.20 4.78 2.53
C PRO A 108 -23.23 3.75 3.67
N VAL A 109 -22.10 3.07 3.93
CA VAL A 109 -21.93 2.14 5.05
C VAL A 109 -21.90 2.89 6.37
N LEU A 110 -21.21 4.03 6.46
CA LEU A 110 -21.18 4.84 7.68
C LEU A 110 -22.57 5.39 8.04
N ARG A 111 -23.31 5.91 7.05
CA ARG A 111 -24.71 6.33 7.22
C ARG A 111 -25.60 5.17 7.66
N GLY A 112 -25.41 3.98 7.08
CA GLY A 112 -26.12 2.75 7.45
C GLY A 112 -25.84 2.33 8.90
N THR A 113 -24.57 2.25 9.30
CA THR A 113 -24.18 1.88 10.67
C THR A 113 -24.77 2.81 11.72
N LEU A 114 -24.89 4.10 11.40
CA LEU A 114 -25.44 5.10 12.30
C LEU A 114 -26.96 5.01 12.42
N LEU A 115 -27.66 4.73 11.31
CA LEU A 115 -29.09 4.47 11.33
C LEU A 115 -29.42 3.21 12.14
N GLU A 116 -28.67 2.13 11.95
CA GLU A 116 -28.81 0.90 12.75
C GLU A 116 -28.54 1.16 14.23
N ALA A 117 -27.47 1.88 14.57
CA ALA A 117 -27.16 2.22 15.96
C ALA A 117 -28.27 3.06 16.63
N ILE A 118 -28.86 4.01 15.89
CA ILE A 118 -30.02 4.78 16.36
C ILE A 118 -31.24 3.87 16.56
N HIS A 119 -31.49 2.96 15.62
CA HIS A 119 -32.61 2.02 15.68
C HIS A 119 -32.48 1.07 16.88
N THR A 120 -31.32 0.41 17.04
CA THR A 120 -31.03 -0.49 18.18
C THR A 120 -31.16 0.25 19.51
N ALA A 121 -30.56 1.44 19.64
CA ALA A 121 -30.66 2.22 20.88
C ALA A 121 -32.12 2.60 21.21
N ARG A 122 -32.96 2.82 20.20
CA ARG A 122 -34.39 3.11 20.40
C ARG A 122 -35.18 1.87 20.82
N VAL A 123 -34.80 0.68 20.33
CA VAL A 123 -35.35 -0.60 20.77
C VAL A 123 -34.96 -0.86 22.23
N ASP A 124 -33.68 -0.69 22.58
CA ASP A 124 -33.18 -0.86 23.94
C ASP A 124 -33.91 0.04 24.94
N LEU A 125 -34.22 1.29 24.55
CA LEU A 125 -34.97 2.25 25.36
C LEU A 125 -36.34 1.73 25.82
N LEU A 126 -36.98 0.86 25.02
CA LEU A 126 -38.27 0.23 25.37
C LEU A 126 -38.11 -0.88 26.41
N GLN A 127 -36.93 -1.50 26.50
CA GLN A 127 -36.64 -2.65 27.35
C GLN A 127 -35.84 -2.28 28.61
N LEU A 128 -35.45 -1.01 28.77
CA LEU A 128 -34.60 -0.54 29.87
C LEU A 128 -35.38 -0.09 31.12
N PRO A 129 -34.79 -0.24 32.33
CA PRO A 129 -35.27 0.43 33.54
C PRO A 129 -35.09 1.95 33.44
N GLU A 130 -36.00 2.73 34.06
CA GLU A 130 -36.06 4.21 33.94
C GLU A 130 -34.72 4.91 34.25
N GLU A 131 -33.99 4.42 35.24
CA GLU A 131 -32.68 4.94 35.67
C GLU A 131 -31.64 5.04 34.54
N LEU A 132 -31.75 4.18 33.51
CA LEU A 132 -30.78 4.10 32.41
C LEU A 132 -31.34 4.67 31.09
N LYS A 133 -32.62 5.05 31.05
CA LYS A 133 -33.25 5.59 29.85
C LYS A 133 -32.68 6.93 29.42
N ASP A 134 -32.28 7.77 30.36
CA ASP A 134 -31.73 9.09 30.04
C ASP A 134 -30.36 9.00 29.36
N ALA A 135 -29.51 8.06 29.78
CA ALA A 135 -28.25 7.78 29.12
C ALA A 135 -28.46 7.30 27.66
N VAL A 136 -29.46 6.43 27.43
CA VAL A 136 -29.78 5.95 26.08
C VAL A 136 -30.42 7.05 25.22
N ARG A 137 -31.28 7.91 25.78
CA ARG A 137 -31.82 9.10 25.08
C ARG A 137 -30.71 10.04 24.66
N GLN A 138 -29.73 10.30 25.53
CA GLN A 138 -28.55 11.11 25.19
C GLN A 138 -27.73 10.48 24.06
N ARG A 139 -27.55 9.15 24.09
CA ARG A 139 -26.83 8.41 23.04
C ARG A 139 -27.55 8.45 21.69
N ILE A 140 -28.88 8.32 21.68
CA ILE A 140 -29.69 8.52 20.46
C ILE A 140 -29.51 9.96 19.93
N GLY A 141 -29.51 10.94 20.82
CA GLY A 141 -29.29 12.35 20.49
C GLY A 141 -27.93 12.59 19.81
N SER A 142 -26.84 12.08 20.39
CA SER A 142 -25.50 12.24 19.82
C SER A 142 -25.34 11.54 18.47
N LEU A 143 -25.87 10.31 18.33
CA LEU A 143 -25.86 9.58 17.07
C LEU A 143 -26.68 10.30 15.99
N SER A 144 -27.84 10.84 16.35
CA SER A 144 -28.66 11.61 15.41
C SER A 144 -27.98 12.90 14.94
N ALA A 145 -27.22 13.57 15.81
CA ALA A 145 -26.44 14.76 15.45
C ALA A 145 -25.29 14.41 14.50
N ALA A 146 -24.57 13.31 14.78
CA ALA A 146 -23.53 12.81 13.89
C ALA A 146 -24.09 12.48 12.49
N LEU A 147 -25.31 11.94 12.40
CA LEU A 147 -25.94 11.59 11.12
C LEU A 147 -26.26 12.83 10.29
N ARG A 148 -26.77 13.87 10.94
CA ARG A 148 -27.03 15.16 10.28
C ARG A 148 -25.75 15.79 9.76
N GLU A 149 -24.68 15.74 10.54
CA GLU A 149 -23.38 16.27 10.14
C GLU A 149 -22.78 15.49 8.97
N LEU A 150 -22.89 14.16 8.97
CA LEU A 150 -22.45 13.32 7.85
C LEU A 150 -23.21 13.61 6.55
N ASN A 151 -24.54 13.76 6.62
CA ASN A 151 -25.35 14.15 5.47
C ASN A 151 -25.02 15.58 4.99
N ARG A 152 -24.68 16.50 5.91
CA ARG A 152 -24.26 17.86 5.55
C ARG A 152 -22.93 17.87 4.79
N ARG A 153 -22.00 16.97 5.15
CA ARG A 153 -20.70 16.83 4.48
C ARG A 153 -20.79 16.08 3.15
N ASN A 154 -21.85 15.29 2.96
CA ASN A 154 -22.04 14.40 1.81
C ASN A 154 -23.49 14.52 1.32
N PRO A 155 -23.81 15.61 0.58
CA PRO A 155 -25.17 15.89 0.12
C PRO A 155 -25.71 14.85 -0.87
#